data_AF-A0A1Y1K083-F1
#
_entry.id   AF-A0A1Y1K083-F1
#
_cell.length_a   1.000
_cell.length_b   1.000
_cell.length_c   1.000
_cell.angle_alpha   90.00
_cell.angle_beta   90.00
_cell.angle_gamma   90.00
#
_symmetry.space_group_name_H-M   'P 1'
#
loop_
_entity.id
_entity.type
_entity.pdbx_description
1 polymer ?
#
loop_
_entity_poly.entity_id
_entity_poly.type
_entity_poly.pdbx_seq_one_letter_code
_entity_poly.pdbx_strand_id
1 'polypeptide(L)'
;IIDTNAISTKKMNWLFSEQEIEDILKQHFPQVSRKLIFETSLDFIRDVEVRDDDVFLIGNPKSGTTWLQELVWLIGNDLDYGSANIFIDERFPVLELQGFFNGFLEDTTHINILKCHRESLSYVQNLKSPRFIKSHVAPRTLPTQLLSGTKKAKVFRHGRRIQYFIEITL
;
A
#
# COMPACT_ATOMS: atom_id res chain seq x y z
N ILE A 1 -10.67 25.89 -4.88
CA ILE A 1 -9.85 26.44 -3.78
C ILE A 1 -10.45 25.88 -2.50
N ILE A 2 -9.93 24.76 -2.01
CA ILE A 2 -10.38 24.13 -0.76
C ILE A 2 -9.31 24.46 0.27
N ASP A 3 -9.72 25.08 1.37
CA ASP A 3 -8.85 25.55 2.46
C ASP A 3 -8.21 24.35 3.20
N THR A 4 -6.88 24.26 3.12
CA THR A 4 -6.05 23.16 3.61
C THR A 4 -5.63 23.31 5.08
N ASN A 5 -6.10 24.33 5.81
CA ASN A 5 -5.56 24.66 7.13
C ASN A 5 -6.15 23.90 8.33
N ALA A 6 -7.12 22.99 8.13
CA ALA A 6 -7.92 22.46 9.25
C ALA A 6 -7.55 21.05 9.77
N ILE A 7 -6.67 20.28 9.12
CA ILE A 7 -6.40 18.87 9.55
C ILE A 7 -4.98 18.72 10.12
N SER A 8 -4.80 19.44 11.22
CA SER A 8 -3.89 19.31 12.37
C SER A 8 -2.65 18.40 12.29
N THR A 9 -1.53 19.10 12.21
CA THR A 9 -0.12 18.78 12.54
C THR A 9 0.16 18.36 14.00
N LYS A 10 -0.85 18.06 14.82
CA LYS A 10 -0.69 17.96 16.29
C LYS A 10 0.17 16.80 16.82
N LYS A 11 0.54 15.79 16.04
CA LYS A 11 1.23 14.58 16.56
C LYS A 11 2.75 14.54 16.39
N MET A 12 3.39 15.59 15.88
CA MET A 12 4.87 15.65 15.71
C MET A 12 5.53 16.92 16.29
N ASN A 13 4.86 17.70 17.12
CA ASN A 13 5.37 18.99 17.63
C ASN A 13 6.25 18.91 18.90
N TRP A 14 6.63 17.72 19.39
CA TRP A 14 7.29 17.58 20.71
C TRP A 14 8.83 17.46 20.69
N LEU A 15 9.48 17.45 19.53
CA LEU A 15 10.94 17.38 19.45
C LEU A 15 11.58 18.35 18.45
N PHE A 16 10.84 18.80 17.44
CA PHE A 16 11.35 19.72 16.42
C PHE A 16 10.19 20.60 15.95
N SER A 17 10.49 21.86 15.66
CA SER A 17 9.61 22.78 14.93
C SER A 17 9.46 22.33 13.47
N GLU A 18 8.38 22.77 12.80
CA GLU A 18 8.14 22.43 11.39
C GLU A 18 9.31 22.86 10.49
N GLN A 19 9.95 23.98 10.82
CA GLN A 19 11.10 24.52 10.11
C GLN A 19 12.34 23.63 10.25
N GLU A 20 12.62 23.14 11.47
CA GLU A 20 13.77 22.25 11.72
C GLU A 20 13.65 20.92 10.98
N ILE A 21 12.42 20.38 10.87
CA ILE A 21 12.16 19.17 10.10
C ILE A 21 12.40 19.41 8.61
N GLU A 22 11.95 20.54 8.07
CA GLU A 22 12.20 20.90 6.66
C GLU A 22 13.70 21.04 6.35
N ASP A 23 14.44 21.65 7.26
CA ASP A 23 15.86 21.95 7.05
C ASP A 23 16.71 20.67 7.11
N ILE A 24 16.42 19.74 8.04
CA ILE A 24 17.06 18.41 8.09
C ILE A 24 16.80 17.63 6.80
N LEU A 25 15.56 17.70 6.27
CA LEU A 25 15.16 17.02 5.04
C LEU A 25 15.82 17.61 3.80
N LYS A 26 15.89 18.94 3.69
CA LYS A 26 16.62 19.64 2.61
C LYS A 26 18.11 19.32 2.62
N GLN A 27 18.71 19.18 3.81
CA GLN A 27 20.14 18.94 3.97
C GLN A 27 20.54 17.51 3.59
N HIS A 28 19.76 16.49 3.95
CA HIS A 28 20.14 15.08 3.76
C HIS A 28 19.46 14.44 2.54
N PHE A 29 18.33 14.99 2.09
CA PHE A 29 17.54 14.48 0.95
C PHE A 29 17.01 15.64 0.10
N PRO A 30 17.90 16.42 -0.56
CA PRO A 30 17.54 17.65 -1.27
C PRO A 30 16.51 17.47 -2.40
N GLN A 31 16.31 16.23 -2.85
CA GLN A 31 15.40 15.88 -3.95
C GLN A 31 13.99 15.48 -3.50
N VAL A 32 13.70 15.52 -2.19
CA VAL A 32 12.51 14.86 -1.64
C VAL A 32 11.74 15.80 -0.72
N SER A 33 10.71 16.50 -1.23
CA SER A 33 9.65 17.08 -0.39
C SER A 33 8.68 15.97 0.06
N ARG A 34 9.16 15.12 0.95
CA ARG A 34 8.54 13.82 1.30
C ARG A 34 7.16 13.91 1.94
N LYS A 35 6.81 15.05 2.54
CA LYS A 35 5.60 15.20 3.37
C LYS A 35 4.35 15.62 2.56
N LEU A 36 4.52 16.43 1.50
CA LEU A 36 3.38 16.95 0.73
C LEU A 36 2.86 15.93 -0.32
N ILE A 37 3.74 15.09 -0.86
CA ILE A 37 3.40 14.07 -1.86
C ILE A 37 2.70 12.87 -1.20
N PHE A 38 3.08 12.49 0.02
CA PHE A 38 2.56 11.26 0.64
C PHE A 38 1.13 11.38 1.16
N GLU A 39 0.72 12.52 1.72
CA GLU A 39 -0.62 12.69 2.29
C GLU A 39 -1.68 13.08 1.24
N THR A 40 -1.28 13.78 0.17
CA THR A 40 -2.21 14.19 -0.91
C THR A 40 -2.38 13.14 -2.00
N SER A 41 -1.40 12.24 -2.22
CA SER A 41 -1.42 11.31 -3.36
C SER A 41 -2.15 10.00 -3.13
N LEU A 42 -2.61 9.68 -1.91
CA LEU A 42 -3.20 8.36 -1.60
C LEU A 42 -4.73 8.37 -1.48
N ASP A 43 -5.39 9.52 -1.70
CA ASP A 43 -6.85 9.60 -1.63
C ASP A 43 -7.53 8.66 -2.64
N PHE A 44 -6.90 8.38 -3.79
CA PHE A 44 -7.41 7.41 -4.75
C PHE A 44 -7.63 6.01 -4.16
N ILE A 45 -6.90 5.65 -3.09
CA ILE A 45 -7.02 4.35 -2.43
C ILE A 45 -8.39 4.19 -1.78
N ARG A 46 -8.98 5.29 -1.29
CA ARG A 46 -10.29 5.28 -0.63
C ARG A 46 -11.42 4.87 -1.58
N ASP A 47 -11.26 5.18 -2.86
CA ASP A 47 -12.25 5.00 -3.92
C ASP A 47 -11.99 3.72 -4.75
N VAL A 48 -11.00 2.91 -4.37
CA VAL A 48 -10.74 1.60 -4.99
C VAL A 48 -11.96 0.72 -4.85
N GLU A 49 -12.41 0.14 -5.97
CA GLU A 49 -13.41 -0.92 -5.96
C GLU A 49 -12.84 -2.21 -5.35
N VAL A 50 -13.48 -2.66 -4.29
CA VAL A 50 -13.17 -3.89 -3.55
C VAL A 50 -14.17 -4.98 -3.96
N ARG A 51 -13.66 -6.19 -4.19
CA ARG A 51 -14.46 -7.38 -4.47
C ARG A 51 -14.56 -8.22 -3.21
N ASP A 52 -15.64 -8.99 -3.10
CA ASP A 52 -15.90 -9.82 -1.92
C ASP A 52 -14.87 -10.95 -1.75
N ASP A 53 -14.19 -11.35 -2.83
CA ASP A 53 -13.16 -12.38 -2.85
C ASP A 53 -11.72 -11.83 -2.83
N ASP A 54 -11.56 -10.52 -2.64
CA ASP A 54 -10.23 -9.92 -2.50
C ASP A 54 -9.55 -10.37 -1.19
N VAL A 55 -8.23 -10.43 -1.25
CA VAL A 55 -7.36 -10.73 -0.12
C VAL A 55 -6.36 -9.60 0.06
N PHE A 56 -6.50 -8.84 1.14
CA PHE A 56 -5.60 -7.75 1.49
C PHE A 56 -4.54 -8.22 2.49
N LEU A 57 -3.26 -7.91 2.24
CA LEU A 57 -2.20 -7.99 3.23
C LEU A 57 -1.70 -6.60 3.59
N ILE A 58 -1.99 -6.19 4.81
CA ILE A 58 -1.69 -4.85 5.33
C ILE A 58 -0.60 -4.97 6.39
N GLY A 59 0.54 -4.31 6.18
CA GLY A 59 1.60 -4.34 7.18
C GLY A 59 2.60 -3.22 7.03
N ASN A 60 3.49 -3.05 8.00
CA ASN A 60 4.53 -2.02 7.88
C ASN A 60 5.61 -2.43 6.84
N PRO A 61 6.26 -1.48 6.16
CA PRO A 61 7.42 -1.79 5.34
C PRO A 61 8.49 -2.55 6.15
N LYS A 62 9.14 -3.53 5.51
CA LYS A 62 10.24 -4.32 6.09
C LYS A 62 9.87 -5.13 7.36
N SER A 63 8.60 -5.49 7.53
CA SER A 63 8.12 -6.32 8.65
C SER A 63 7.92 -7.80 8.30
N GLY A 64 8.50 -8.28 7.19
CA GLY A 64 8.32 -9.67 6.75
C GLY A 64 7.06 -9.89 5.90
N THR A 65 6.46 -8.83 5.35
CA THR A 65 5.31 -8.94 4.44
C THR A 65 5.60 -9.75 3.18
N THR A 66 6.85 -9.83 2.70
CA THR A 66 7.23 -10.71 1.58
C THR A 66 6.95 -12.18 1.87
N TRP A 67 7.37 -12.67 3.04
CA TRP A 67 7.10 -14.06 3.42
C TRP A 67 5.60 -14.34 3.59
N LEU A 68 4.85 -13.39 4.15
CA LEU A 68 3.40 -13.52 4.26
C LEU A 68 2.68 -13.47 2.91
N GLN A 69 3.15 -12.66 1.95
CA GLN A 69 2.60 -12.65 0.59
C GLN A 69 2.72 -14.04 -0.06
N GLU A 70 3.91 -14.66 0.04
CA GLU A 70 4.13 -16.02 -0.49
C GLU A 70 3.17 -17.04 0.13
N LEU A 71 3.09 -17.06 1.46
CA LEU A 71 2.27 -18.01 2.20
C LEU A 71 0.77 -17.83 1.89
N VAL A 72 0.27 -16.59 1.94
CA VAL A 72 -1.14 -16.28 1.70
C VAL A 72 -1.51 -16.63 0.26
N TRP A 73 -0.64 -16.30 -0.70
CA TRP A 73 -0.90 -16.58 -2.10
C TRP A 73 -0.92 -18.08 -2.39
N LEU A 74 0.05 -18.85 -1.88
CA LEU A 74 0.09 -20.30 -2.06
C LEU A 74 -1.13 -20.98 -1.43
N ILE A 75 -1.49 -20.62 -0.21
CA ILE A 75 -2.68 -21.18 0.47
C ILE A 75 -3.95 -20.83 -0.30
N GLY A 76 -4.06 -19.61 -0.83
CA GLY A 76 -5.21 -19.16 -1.60
C GLY A 76 -5.31 -19.73 -3.02
N ASN A 77 -4.25 -20.39 -3.52
CA ASN A 77 -4.18 -21.00 -4.85
C ASN A 77 -3.79 -22.49 -4.76
N ASP A 78 -4.28 -23.21 -3.74
CA ASP A 78 -4.13 -24.66 -3.59
C ASP A 78 -2.68 -25.19 -3.69
N LEU A 79 -1.73 -24.41 -3.15
CA LEU A 79 -0.30 -24.69 -3.19
C LEU A 79 0.27 -24.83 -4.62
N ASP A 80 -0.23 -24.03 -5.58
CA ASP A 80 0.32 -23.97 -6.94
C ASP A 80 1.71 -23.32 -6.98
N TYR A 81 2.75 -24.14 -6.78
CA TYR A 81 4.14 -23.73 -6.87
C TYR A 81 4.58 -23.35 -8.29
N GLY A 82 3.88 -23.82 -9.32
CA GLY A 82 4.21 -23.52 -10.72
C GLY A 82 3.96 -22.05 -11.02
N SER A 83 2.74 -21.60 -10.73
CA SER A 83 2.33 -20.20 -10.91
C SER A 83 2.98 -19.24 -9.89
N ALA A 84 3.44 -19.75 -8.75
CA ALA A 84 4.18 -18.95 -7.75
C ALA A 84 5.56 -18.46 -8.25
N ASN A 85 6.12 -19.03 -9.33
CA ASN A 85 7.41 -18.60 -9.91
C ASN A 85 7.33 -17.25 -10.64
N ILE A 86 6.14 -16.67 -10.80
CA ILE A 86 5.95 -15.32 -11.31
C ILE A 86 6.38 -14.30 -10.25
N PHE A 87 6.90 -13.16 -10.70
CA PHE A 87 7.33 -12.08 -9.81
C PHE A 87 6.22 -11.67 -8.83
N ILE A 88 6.59 -11.51 -7.55
CA ILE A 88 5.62 -11.36 -6.47
C ILE A 88 4.70 -10.15 -6.66
N ASP A 89 5.20 -9.03 -7.18
CA ASP A 89 4.38 -7.82 -7.36
C ASP A 89 3.43 -7.91 -8.57
N GLU A 90 3.63 -8.87 -9.49
CA GLU A 90 2.65 -9.15 -10.57
C GLU A 90 1.43 -9.90 -10.03
N ARG A 91 1.63 -10.76 -9.03
CA ARG A 91 0.58 -11.61 -8.45
C ARG A 91 0.04 -11.11 -7.11
N PHE A 92 0.77 -10.21 -6.44
CA PHE A 92 0.43 -9.59 -5.17
C PHE A 92 0.81 -8.10 -5.18
N PRO A 93 0.25 -7.29 -6.10
CA PRO A 93 0.62 -5.88 -6.28
C PRO A 93 0.43 -5.03 -5.02
N VAL A 94 1.30 -4.03 -4.87
CA VAL A 94 1.21 -3.03 -3.81
C VAL A 94 0.37 -1.84 -4.26
N LEU A 95 -0.73 -1.59 -3.56
CA LEU A 95 -1.77 -0.66 -3.99
C LEU A 95 -1.30 0.80 -4.11
N GLU A 96 -0.43 1.25 -3.21
CA GLU A 96 0.01 2.65 -3.10
C GLU A 96 1.20 3.04 -3.98
N LEU A 97 1.81 2.11 -4.75
CA LEU A 97 3.08 2.37 -5.42
C LEU A 97 3.02 3.38 -6.57
N GLN A 98 1.87 3.59 -7.20
CA GLN A 98 1.73 4.61 -8.25
C GLN A 98 2.08 6.03 -7.75
N GLY A 99 1.76 6.34 -6.50
CA GLY A 99 2.12 7.63 -5.88
C GLY A 99 3.61 7.78 -5.58
N PHE A 100 4.36 6.67 -5.57
CA PHE A 100 5.78 6.64 -5.22
C PHE A 100 6.69 6.73 -6.46
N PHE A 101 6.28 6.12 -7.58
CA PHE A 101 7.15 5.96 -8.76
C PHE A 101 6.90 6.94 -9.90
N ASN A 102 5.90 7.82 -9.80
CA ASN A 102 5.75 8.96 -10.71
C ASN A 102 6.96 9.91 -10.57
N GLY A 103 8.01 9.67 -11.38
CA GLY A 103 9.18 10.55 -11.52
C GLY A 103 10.56 9.91 -11.27
N PHE A 104 10.64 8.64 -10.85
CA PHE A 104 11.91 8.04 -10.38
C PHE A 104 12.49 6.90 -11.22
N LEU A 105 11.78 6.37 -12.21
CA LEU A 105 12.24 5.19 -12.97
C LEU A 105 12.43 5.52 -14.44
N GLU A 106 13.68 5.65 -14.88
CA GLU A 106 14.03 5.60 -16.30
C GLU A 106 13.64 4.22 -16.87
N ASP A 107 13.14 4.21 -18.11
CA ASP A 107 12.64 3.02 -18.81
C ASP A 107 13.76 1.99 -19.02
N THR A 108 14.00 1.16 -18.01
CA THR A 108 14.97 0.07 -18.04
C THR A 108 14.28 -1.28 -17.77
N THR A 109 14.29 -2.09 -18.85
CA THR A 109 14.29 -3.57 -18.95
C THR A 109 13.22 -4.44 -18.28
N HIS A 110 12.38 -3.97 -17.35
CA HIS A 110 11.30 -4.80 -16.78
C HIS A 110 9.92 -4.14 -16.89
N ILE A 111 9.38 -4.11 -18.12
CA ILE A 111 8.11 -3.44 -18.47
C ILE A 111 6.95 -3.87 -17.56
N ASN A 112 6.84 -5.16 -17.21
CA ASN A 112 5.75 -5.67 -16.36
C ASN A 112 5.83 -5.17 -14.91
N ILE A 113 7.03 -5.14 -14.34
CA ILE A 113 7.30 -4.62 -12.98
C ILE A 113 7.01 -3.11 -12.95
N LEU A 114 7.41 -2.39 -14.00
CA LEU A 114 7.11 -0.97 -14.14
C LEU A 114 5.61 -0.72 -14.21
N LYS A 115 4.85 -1.60 -14.86
CA LYS A 115 3.39 -1.46 -15.00
C LYS A 115 2.65 -1.63 -13.68
N CYS A 116 2.92 -2.70 -12.92
CA CYS A 116 2.25 -2.93 -11.63
C CYS A 116 2.62 -1.88 -10.57
N HIS A 117 3.73 -1.15 -10.76
CA HIS A 117 4.16 -0.08 -9.87
C HIS A 117 3.69 1.31 -10.28
N ARG A 118 3.81 1.71 -11.56
CA ARG A 118 3.38 3.04 -12.03
C ARG A 118 1.87 3.20 -12.07
N GLU A 119 1.16 2.12 -12.41
CA GLU A 119 -0.30 2.12 -12.57
C GLU A 119 -0.95 1.12 -11.60
N SER A 120 -0.48 1.09 -10.34
CA SER A 120 -0.88 0.07 -9.36
C SER A 120 -2.40 -0.05 -9.18
N LEU A 121 -3.14 1.07 -9.24
CA LEU A 121 -4.60 1.07 -9.14
C LEU A 121 -5.25 0.33 -10.32
N SER A 122 -4.94 0.76 -11.56
CA SER A 122 -5.55 0.17 -12.75
C SER A 122 -5.09 -1.28 -12.94
N TYR A 123 -3.85 -1.59 -12.53
CA TYR A 123 -3.34 -2.96 -12.50
C TYR A 123 -4.20 -3.85 -11.60
N VAL A 124 -4.41 -3.45 -10.34
CA VAL A 124 -5.27 -4.17 -9.39
C VAL A 124 -6.70 -4.31 -9.90
N GLN A 125 -7.26 -3.30 -10.55
CA GLN A 125 -8.62 -3.36 -11.11
C GLN A 125 -8.75 -4.38 -12.25
N ASN A 126 -7.71 -4.52 -13.07
CA ASN A 126 -7.69 -5.42 -14.22
C ASN A 126 -7.31 -6.87 -13.88
N LEU A 127 -6.86 -7.15 -12.65
CA LEU A 127 -6.56 -8.52 -12.22
C LEU A 127 -7.82 -9.38 -12.14
N LYS A 128 -7.66 -10.66 -12.49
CA LYS A 128 -8.69 -11.68 -12.27
C LYS A 128 -8.86 -11.92 -10.78
N SER A 129 -10.10 -12.21 -10.37
CA SER A 129 -10.39 -12.63 -9.01
C SER A 129 -9.99 -14.11 -8.78
N PRO A 130 -9.62 -14.49 -7.54
CA PRO A 130 -9.45 -13.62 -6.36
C PRO A 130 -8.19 -12.77 -6.46
N ARG A 131 -8.27 -11.49 -6.07
CA ARG A 131 -7.12 -10.57 -6.12
C ARG A 131 -6.37 -10.57 -4.80
N PHE A 132 -5.05 -10.69 -4.87
CA PHE A 132 -4.17 -10.57 -3.71
C PHE A 132 -3.52 -9.19 -3.74
N ILE A 133 -3.76 -8.36 -2.72
CA ILE A 133 -3.41 -6.94 -2.74
C ILE A 133 -2.63 -6.59 -1.48
N LYS A 134 -1.44 -6.02 -1.65
CA LYS A 134 -0.62 -5.57 -0.53
C LYS A 134 -0.79 -4.08 -0.30
N SER A 135 -0.72 -3.67 0.97
CA SER A 135 -0.60 -2.26 1.28
C SER A 135 0.18 -1.98 2.58
N HIS A 136 0.91 -0.87 2.57
CA HIS A 136 1.61 -0.31 3.72
C HIS A 136 0.90 0.91 4.32
N VAL A 137 -0.25 1.29 3.76
CA VAL A 137 -0.96 2.48 4.22
C VAL A 137 -1.61 2.28 5.59
N ALA A 138 -1.86 3.38 6.29
CA ALA A 138 -2.53 3.32 7.57
C ALA A 138 -3.97 2.82 7.39
N PRO A 139 -4.59 2.14 8.38
CA PRO A 139 -5.95 1.65 8.25
C PRO A 139 -6.97 2.72 7.84
N ARG A 140 -6.77 3.98 8.26
CA ARG A 140 -7.67 5.10 7.96
C ARG A 140 -7.67 5.55 6.50
N THR A 141 -6.71 5.08 5.71
CA THR A 141 -6.56 5.40 4.29
C THR A 141 -6.85 4.18 3.41
N LEU A 142 -7.34 3.09 3.99
CA LEU A 142 -7.81 1.93 3.22
C LEU A 142 -9.07 2.27 2.42
N PRO A 143 -9.41 1.46 1.39
CA PRO A 143 -10.67 1.55 0.67
C PRO A 143 -11.87 1.68 1.62
N THR A 144 -12.74 2.65 1.34
CA THR A 144 -13.92 2.92 2.17
C THR A 144 -14.83 1.71 2.29
N GLN A 145 -14.93 0.91 1.22
CA GLN A 145 -15.71 -0.33 1.15
C GLN A 145 -15.20 -1.43 2.11
N LEU A 146 -13.90 -1.46 2.40
CA LEU A 146 -13.33 -2.34 3.43
C LEU A 146 -13.67 -1.82 4.84
N LEU A 147 -13.55 -0.51 5.05
CA LEU A 147 -13.77 0.12 6.36
C LEU A 147 -15.25 0.13 6.77
N SER A 148 -16.16 0.30 5.81
CA SER A 148 -17.60 0.26 6.03
C SER A 148 -18.14 -1.17 6.22
N GLY A 149 -17.34 -2.19 5.91
CA GLY A 149 -17.79 -3.59 5.89
C GLY A 149 -18.80 -3.89 4.77
N THR A 150 -18.91 -3.03 3.76
CA THR A 150 -19.80 -3.26 2.61
C THR A 150 -19.34 -4.46 1.77
N LYS A 151 -18.04 -4.74 1.78
CA LYS A 151 -17.42 -5.87 1.07
C LYS A 151 -16.80 -6.85 2.05
N LYS A 152 -16.87 -8.14 1.71
CA LYS A 152 -16.41 -9.27 2.56
C LYS A 152 -14.96 -9.72 2.28
N ALA A 153 -14.16 -8.85 1.70
CA ALA A 153 -12.76 -9.15 1.41
C ALA A 153 -12.00 -9.58 2.68
N LYS A 154 -11.08 -10.54 2.53
CA LYS A 154 -10.25 -11.05 3.63
C LYS A 154 -9.10 -10.08 3.89
N VAL A 155 -8.84 -9.74 5.15
CA VAL A 155 -7.79 -8.79 5.51
C VAL A 155 -6.81 -9.43 6.49
N PHE A 156 -5.58 -9.65 6.04
CA PHE A 156 -4.44 -10.06 6.86
C PHE A 156 -3.68 -8.81 7.32
N ARG A 157 -3.46 -8.67 8.63
CA ARG A 157 -2.74 -7.52 9.19
C ARG A 157 -1.49 -7.93 9.96
N HIS A 158 -0.35 -7.30 9.65
CA HIS A 158 0.92 -7.57 10.32
C HIS A 158 1.52 -6.28 10.95
N GLY A 159 1.81 -6.31 12.25
CA GLY A 159 2.35 -5.18 13.03
C GLY A 159 3.65 -5.49 13.78
N ARG A 160 4.48 -4.46 14.05
CA ARG A 160 5.79 -4.58 14.75
C ARG A 160 5.68 -4.99 16.23
N ARG A 161 4.48 -4.93 16.81
CA ARG A 161 4.13 -5.65 18.04
C ARG A 161 3.14 -6.72 17.63
N ILE A 162 3.44 -7.95 18.01
CA ILE A 162 2.59 -9.11 17.81
C ILE A 162 1.31 -8.92 18.65
N GLN A 163 0.35 -8.18 18.11
CA GLN A 163 -1.06 -8.38 18.41
C GLN A 163 -1.57 -9.16 17.22
N TYR A 164 -1.63 -10.48 17.37
CA TYR A 164 -2.33 -11.36 16.44
C TYR A 164 -3.83 -10.98 16.48
N PHE A 165 -4.22 -10.00 15.68
CA PHE A 165 -5.59 -9.91 15.20
C PHE A 165 -5.59 -10.50 13.80
N ILE A 166 -5.63 -11.83 13.76
CA ILE A 166 -6.15 -12.55 12.60
C ILE A 166 -7.67 -12.47 12.74
N GLU A 167 -8.25 -11.34 12.34
CA GLU A 167 -9.69 -11.26 12.13
C GLU A 167 -9.96 -11.85 10.74
N ILE A 168 -10.08 -13.19 10.68
CA ILE A 168 -10.74 -13.82 9.54
C ILE A 168 -12.22 -13.54 9.77
N THR A 169 -12.73 -12.44 9.24
CA THR A 169 -14.17 -12.28 9.09
C THR A 169 -14.60 -13.31 8.03
N LEU A 170 -15.10 -14.47 8.49
CA LEU A 170 -15.77 -15.47 7.65
C LEU A 170 -17.16 -14.98 7.24
#